data_AF-A0A9P0NYQ8-F1
#
_entry.id   AF-A0A9P0NYQ8-F1
#
_cell.length_a   1.000
_cell.length_b   1.000
_cell.length_c   1.000
_cell.angle_alpha   90.00
_cell.angle_beta   90.00
_cell.angle_gamma   90.00
#
_symmetry.space_group_name_H-M   'P 1'
#
loop_
_entity.id
_entity.type
_entity.pdbx_description
1 polymer ?
#
loop_
_entity_poly.entity_id
_entity_poly.type
_entity_poly.pdbx_seq_one_letter_code
_entity_poly.pdbx_strand_id
1 'polypeptide(L)'
;MEKGDKKRMKEIAVVLSQFKGYSQCVDAYIDYSQVNCLSGKDMFAHLLSLCEYNYEIIQKVFSNPDQVMAKFVLNLYQLKIAEYIEQKLNSKLGTYGYLQTLFELYSKTNQLSNDLGIFNMGNDKNFLIKLTTNIFNKHISDYITMELKCLKERCSANLQKYYESKGHQKKQIQSGGFQDLRRDLQAVIGTRANINIAQIENYGGETFLSEELAIVILQDTKHAFERCQLLSKPNERAANATQILDRLINSLLIEHVDYAVELGLQAIPVVEGTKNPPVVYFFTIVYQANNITHLVEKQFMDLVVPLVENTQKYNDCLQKKKFVLEDTERKINTGLDRCLNAVTTWVKLYLQSEQKKSDFKPDTDDFDTVASPACKSVLNYVSGMIKEINTTLDGNNVSAVLQELGLRLHRVVYDHMLQFQYNTAGAMVAICDLNEYRSCCKQMGPLVTELFETLHALCNLLLVKPENLQQVCSEDSLVNLDKSVLHNFIQLRSDFKVQKQNIFLRS
;
A
#
# COMPACT_ATOMS: atom_id res chain seq x y z
N MET A 1 -27.48 -37.67 47.55
CA MET A 1 -26.56 -38.81 47.38
C MET A 1 -25.27 -38.47 48.11
N GLU A 2 -25.10 -38.93 49.35
CA GLU A 2 -23.86 -38.68 50.08
C GLU A 2 -22.72 -39.57 49.56
N LYS A 3 -21.48 -39.06 49.68
CA LYS A 3 -20.19 -39.58 49.19
C LYS A 3 -19.83 -41.05 49.54
N GLY A 4 -20.75 -41.85 50.05
CA GLY A 4 -20.46 -43.05 50.84
C GLY A 4 -20.52 -44.41 50.16
N ASP A 5 -21.15 -44.60 48.99
CA ASP A 5 -21.37 -46.00 48.56
C ASP A 5 -21.35 -46.23 47.04
N LYS A 6 -20.17 -46.05 46.43
CA LYS A 6 -19.91 -46.43 45.03
C LYS A 6 -20.24 -47.91 44.76
N LYS A 7 -20.14 -48.79 45.77
CA LYS A 7 -20.51 -50.21 45.69
C LYS A 7 -22.02 -50.38 45.59
N ARG A 8 -22.79 -49.74 46.46
CA ARG A 8 -24.26 -49.79 46.41
C ARG A 8 -24.84 -49.11 45.17
N MET A 9 -24.22 -48.03 44.67
CA MET A 9 -24.58 -47.46 43.37
C MET A 9 -24.37 -48.46 42.23
N LYS A 10 -23.26 -49.21 42.25
CA LYS A 10 -22.98 -50.26 41.26
C LYS A 10 -24.00 -51.40 41.35
N GLU A 11 -24.31 -51.87 42.56
CA GLU A 11 -25.32 -52.93 42.77
C GLU A 11 -26.70 -52.52 42.23
N ILE A 12 -27.14 -51.30 42.55
CA ILE A 12 -28.42 -50.76 42.08
C ILE A 12 -28.41 -50.58 40.55
N ALA A 13 -27.33 -50.03 39.98
CA ALA A 13 -27.20 -49.85 38.53
C ALA A 13 -27.19 -51.19 37.78
N VAL A 14 -26.53 -52.22 38.31
CA VAL A 14 -26.49 -53.57 37.74
C VAL A 14 -27.88 -54.21 37.76
N VAL A 15 -28.60 -54.13 38.89
CA VAL A 15 -29.97 -54.66 38.98
C VAL A 15 -30.88 -53.93 37.99
N LEU A 16 -30.84 -52.59 37.96
CA LEU A 16 -31.67 -51.80 37.06
C LEU A 16 -31.34 -51.98 35.58
N SER A 17 -30.11 -52.40 35.23
CA SER A 17 -29.70 -52.63 33.84
C SER A 17 -30.53 -53.73 33.13
N GLN A 18 -31.18 -54.61 33.90
CA GLN A 18 -32.06 -55.66 33.39
C GLN A 18 -33.50 -55.17 33.15
N PHE A 19 -33.82 -53.92 33.53
CA PHE A 19 -35.16 -53.36 33.46
C PHE A 19 -35.19 -52.11 32.57
N LYS A 20 -36.37 -51.81 31.98
CA LYS A 20 -36.57 -50.61 31.14
C LYS A 20 -36.29 -49.27 31.86
N GLY A 21 -36.24 -49.26 33.20
CA GLY A 21 -35.97 -48.09 34.03
C GLY A 21 -34.50 -47.65 34.08
N TYR A 22 -33.56 -48.40 33.50
CA TYR A 22 -32.12 -48.07 33.54
C TYR A 22 -31.79 -46.67 33.02
N SER A 23 -32.46 -46.22 31.95
CA SER A 23 -32.24 -44.86 31.40
C SER A 23 -32.56 -43.76 32.42
N GLN A 24 -33.65 -43.91 33.18
CA GLN A 24 -34.07 -42.92 34.18
C GLN A 24 -33.08 -42.85 35.36
N CYS A 25 -32.48 -43.98 35.72
CA CYS A 25 -31.41 -44.02 36.71
C CYS A 25 -30.16 -43.24 36.25
N VAL A 26 -29.80 -43.38 34.97
CA VAL A 26 -28.69 -42.64 34.36
C VAL A 26 -29.02 -41.14 34.31
N ASP A 27 -30.23 -40.78 33.91
CA ASP A 27 -30.70 -39.38 33.85
C ASP A 27 -30.65 -38.72 35.22
N ALA A 28 -31.18 -39.37 36.26
CA ALA A 28 -31.15 -38.85 37.62
C ALA A 28 -29.71 -38.67 38.16
N TYR A 29 -28.78 -39.57 37.79
CA TYR A 29 -27.36 -39.41 38.13
C TYR A 29 -26.75 -38.19 37.44
N ILE A 30 -27.00 -38.01 36.14
CA ILE A 30 -26.46 -36.89 35.37
C ILE A 30 -26.99 -35.57 35.95
N ASP A 31 -28.29 -35.48 36.20
CA ASP A 31 -28.92 -34.28 36.75
C ASP A 31 -28.33 -33.92 38.12
N TYR A 32 -28.21 -34.90 39.03
CA TYR A 32 -27.64 -34.69 40.36
C TYR A 32 -26.17 -34.23 40.29
N SER A 33 -25.41 -34.79 39.36
CA SER A 33 -23.99 -34.49 39.17
C SER A 33 -23.75 -33.09 38.59
N GLN A 34 -24.77 -32.47 37.97
CA GLN A 34 -24.68 -31.19 37.27
C GLN A 34 -25.37 -30.02 37.99
N VAL A 35 -26.00 -30.23 39.16
CA VAL A 35 -26.82 -29.20 39.85
C VAL A 35 -26.05 -27.91 40.19
N ASN A 36 -24.75 -27.97 40.49
CA ASN A 36 -23.94 -26.81 40.91
C ASN A 36 -22.94 -26.30 39.84
N CYS A 37 -23.07 -26.78 38.60
CA CYS A 37 -22.04 -26.64 37.56
C CYS A 37 -21.75 -25.19 37.12
N LEU A 38 -22.70 -24.26 37.30
CA LEU A 38 -22.59 -22.88 36.79
C LEU A 38 -22.04 -21.86 37.81
N SER A 39 -21.49 -22.29 38.94
CA SER A 39 -21.22 -21.40 40.10
C SER A 39 -19.80 -20.78 40.14
N GLY A 40 -18.97 -20.97 39.10
CA GLY A 40 -17.55 -20.57 39.09
C GLY A 40 -17.21 -19.38 38.17
N LYS A 41 -16.09 -18.69 38.47
CA LYS A 41 -15.55 -17.59 37.62
C LYS A 41 -15.04 -18.06 36.24
N ASP A 42 -14.53 -19.30 36.16
CA ASP A 42 -14.14 -19.94 34.91
C ASP A 42 -14.93 -21.24 34.74
N MET A 43 -16.02 -21.14 33.97
CA MET A 43 -16.93 -22.26 33.76
C MET A 43 -16.27 -23.38 32.95
N PHE A 44 -15.49 -23.07 31.91
CA PHE A 44 -14.89 -24.10 31.05
C PHE A 44 -13.86 -24.97 31.78
N ALA A 45 -13.02 -24.36 32.62
CA ALA A 45 -12.08 -25.10 33.47
C ALA A 45 -12.80 -25.98 34.50
N HIS A 46 -13.88 -25.47 35.09
CA HIS A 46 -14.69 -26.24 36.04
C HIS A 46 -15.40 -27.43 35.37
N LEU A 47 -15.90 -27.26 34.14
CA LEU A 47 -16.52 -28.34 33.36
C LEU A 47 -15.54 -29.48 33.10
N LEU A 48 -14.28 -29.17 32.77
CA LEU A 48 -13.27 -30.20 32.52
C LEU A 48 -13.00 -31.04 33.78
N SER A 49 -12.77 -30.38 34.92
CA SER A 49 -12.58 -31.06 36.22
C SER A 49 -13.80 -31.90 36.62
N LEU A 50 -15.01 -31.41 36.33
CA LEU A 50 -16.25 -32.14 36.59
C LEU A 50 -16.34 -33.40 35.72
N CYS A 51 -15.97 -33.31 34.46
CA CYS A 51 -15.93 -34.45 33.54
C CYS A 51 -14.92 -35.51 34.00
N GLU A 52 -13.70 -35.11 34.40
CA GLU A 52 -12.67 -36.03 34.93
C GLU A 52 -13.18 -36.79 36.17
N TYR A 53 -13.73 -36.06 37.14
CA TYR A 53 -14.25 -36.66 38.37
C TYR A 53 -15.40 -37.65 38.09
N ASN A 54 -16.33 -37.28 37.20
CA ASN A 54 -17.45 -38.13 36.86
C ASN A 54 -17.04 -39.32 35.99
N TYR A 55 -16.03 -39.17 35.13
CA TYR A 55 -15.52 -40.27 34.30
C TYR A 55 -15.04 -41.44 35.16
N GLU A 56 -14.27 -41.17 36.21
CA GLU A 56 -13.82 -42.22 37.15
C GLU A 56 -14.98 -42.94 37.84
N ILE A 57 -16.04 -42.20 38.19
CA ILE A 57 -17.21 -42.76 38.87
C ILE A 57 -18.01 -43.60 37.87
N ILE A 58 -18.22 -43.09 36.66
CA ILE A 58 -18.99 -43.75 35.62
C ILE A 58 -18.36 -45.09 35.25
N GLN A 59 -17.04 -45.13 35.08
CA GLN A 59 -16.29 -46.37 34.83
C GLN A 59 -16.45 -47.42 35.94
N LYS A 60 -16.56 -47.00 37.20
CA LYS A 60 -16.65 -47.90 38.35
C LYS A 60 -18.07 -48.40 38.60
N VAL A 61 -19.10 -47.62 38.25
CA VAL A 61 -20.49 -47.83 38.66
C VAL A 61 -21.36 -48.45 37.56
N PHE A 62 -21.20 -48.06 36.30
CA PHE A 62 -22.14 -48.46 35.24
C PHE A 62 -21.60 -49.59 34.35
N SER A 63 -22.51 -50.41 33.83
CA SER A 63 -22.19 -51.56 32.96
C SER A 63 -21.73 -51.13 31.56
N ASN A 64 -22.18 -49.97 31.08
CA ASN A 64 -21.81 -49.39 29.79
C ASN A 64 -21.34 -47.93 29.98
N PRO A 65 -20.10 -47.72 30.45
CA PRO A 65 -19.61 -46.41 30.86
C PRO A 65 -19.50 -45.43 29.68
N ASP A 66 -19.16 -45.90 28.49
CA ASP A 66 -18.96 -45.07 27.30
C ASP A 66 -20.26 -44.37 26.88
N GLN A 67 -21.40 -45.09 26.89
CA GLN A 67 -22.71 -44.51 26.57
C GLN A 67 -23.21 -43.55 27.65
N VAL A 68 -22.93 -43.84 28.92
CA VAL A 68 -23.29 -42.96 30.04
C VAL A 68 -22.47 -41.67 29.97
N MET A 69 -21.17 -41.75 29.66
CA MET A 69 -20.33 -40.58 29.47
C MET A 69 -20.77 -39.75 28.26
N ALA A 70 -21.10 -40.38 27.14
CA ALA A 70 -21.64 -39.68 25.97
C ALA A 70 -22.93 -38.92 26.30
N LYS A 71 -23.85 -39.54 27.07
CA LYS A 71 -25.10 -38.90 27.52
C LYS A 71 -24.86 -37.77 28.52
N PHE A 72 -23.87 -37.92 29.41
CA PHE A 72 -23.46 -36.86 30.34
C PHE A 72 -22.94 -35.63 29.59
N VAL A 73 -22.04 -35.82 28.62
CA VAL A 73 -21.48 -34.73 27.80
C VAL A 73 -22.56 -34.11 26.90
N LEU A 74 -23.47 -34.90 26.34
CA LEU A 74 -24.62 -34.41 25.58
C LEU A 74 -25.44 -33.40 26.39
N ASN A 75 -25.86 -33.76 27.60
CA ASN A 75 -26.62 -32.88 28.49
C ASN A 75 -25.83 -31.62 28.88
N LEU A 76 -24.52 -31.77 29.10
CA LEU A 76 -23.65 -30.65 29.44
C LEU A 76 -23.58 -29.62 28.29
N TYR A 77 -23.47 -30.07 27.04
CA TYR A 77 -23.48 -29.17 25.88
C TYR A 77 -24.86 -28.55 25.64
N GLN A 78 -25.91 -29.37 25.61
CA GLN A 78 -27.25 -28.93 25.21
C GLN A 78 -27.97 -28.09 26.27
N LEU A 79 -27.68 -28.30 27.55
CA LEU A 79 -28.33 -27.57 28.63
C LEU A 79 -27.40 -26.50 29.19
N LYS A 80 -26.23 -26.88 29.71
CA LYS A 80 -25.37 -25.94 30.48
C LYS A 80 -24.59 -24.99 29.59
N ILE A 81 -23.86 -25.51 28.59
CA ILE A 81 -23.06 -24.67 27.68
C ILE A 81 -23.98 -23.81 26.81
N ALA A 82 -25.04 -24.39 26.23
CA ALA A 82 -26.00 -23.64 25.42
C ALA A 82 -26.65 -22.48 26.19
N GLU A 83 -27.15 -22.73 27.41
CA GLU A 83 -27.73 -21.68 28.26
C GLU A 83 -26.72 -20.57 28.57
N TYR A 84 -25.47 -20.93 28.88
CA TYR A 84 -24.42 -19.94 29.12
C TYR A 84 -24.08 -19.11 27.87
N ILE A 85 -24.02 -19.73 26.70
CA ILE A 85 -23.80 -19.04 25.42
C ILE A 85 -24.94 -18.05 25.19
N GLU A 86 -26.20 -18.45 25.37
CA GLU A 86 -27.35 -17.55 25.18
C GLU A 86 -27.34 -16.37 26.17
N GLN A 87 -26.97 -16.61 27.44
CA GLN A 87 -26.86 -15.54 28.43
C GLN A 87 -25.75 -14.52 28.09
N LYS A 88 -24.62 -15.01 27.56
CA LYS A 88 -23.47 -14.17 27.17
C LYS A 88 -23.68 -13.46 25.84
N LEU A 89 -24.27 -14.12 24.85
CA LEU A 89 -24.64 -13.56 23.54
C LEU A 89 -25.95 -12.78 23.59
N ASN A 90 -26.12 -11.94 24.62
CA ASN A 90 -27.31 -11.12 24.76
C ASN A 90 -27.28 -9.87 23.86
N SER A 91 -28.47 -9.31 23.62
CA SER A 91 -28.70 -8.15 22.76
C SER A 91 -28.12 -6.83 23.26
N LYS A 92 -27.52 -6.78 24.45
CA LYS A 92 -26.85 -5.57 24.96
C LYS A 92 -25.45 -5.38 24.36
N LEU A 93 -24.88 -6.44 23.81
CA LEU A 93 -23.62 -6.37 23.08
C LEU A 93 -23.89 -5.72 21.71
N GLY A 94 -23.25 -4.59 21.42
CA GLY A 94 -23.23 -4.05 20.06
C GLY A 94 -22.65 -5.08 19.08
N THR A 95 -22.92 -4.93 17.78
CA THR A 95 -22.57 -5.92 16.73
C THR A 95 -21.13 -6.42 16.81
N TYR A 96 -20.16 -5.51 17.02
CA TYR A 96 -18.75 -5.88 17.14
C TYR A 96 -18.45 -6.69 18.41
N GLY A 97 -18.98 -6.27 19.57
CA GLY A 97 -18.80 -6.98 20.83
C GLY A 97 -19.46 -8.36 20.82
N TYR A 98 -20.59 -8.48 20.10
CA TYR A 98 -21.23 -9.77 19.85
C TYR A 98 -20.30 -10.71 19.07
N LEU A 99 -19.72 -10.25 17.96
CA LEU A 99 -18.80 -11.05 17.13
C LEU A 99 -17.54 -11.47 17.89
N GLN A 100 -16.97 -10.58 18.71
CA GLN A 100 -15.84 -10.89 19.58
C GLN A 100 -16.21 -11.96 20.62
N THR A 101 -17.35 -11.81 21.29
CA THR A 101 -17.80 -12.75 22.30
C THR A 101 -18.14 -14.11 21.69
N LEU A 102 -18.77 -14.13 20.50
CA LEU A 102 -19.04 -15.36 19.75
C LEU A 102 -17.75 -16.11 19.41
N PHE A 103 -16.74 -15.39 18.90
CA PHE A 103 -15.44 -15.96 18.61
C PHE A 103 -14.76 -16.55 19.85
N GLU A 104 -14.75 -15.82 20.96
CA GLU A 104 -14.16 -16.26 22.22
C GLU A 104 -14.87 -17.52 22.76
N LEU A 105 -16.19 -17.52 22.81
CA LEU A 105 -17.00 -18.64 23.29
C LEU A 105 -16.82 -19.88 22.41
N TYR A 106 -16.80 -19.70 21.09
CA TYR A 106 -16.59 -20.80 20.15
C TYR A 106 -15.18 -21.38 20.28
N SER A 107 -14.15 -20.52 20.40
CA SER A 107 -12.76 -20.94 20.61
C SER A 107 -12.60 -21.74 21.90
N LYS A 108 -13.12 -21.22 23.03
CA LYS A 108 -13.10 -21.92 24.33
C LYS A 108 -13.87 -23.23 24.29
N THR A 109 -15.00 -23.29 23.58
CA THR A 109 -15.78 -24.53 23.45
C THR A 109 -15.06 -25.56 22.59
N ASN A 110 -14.36 -25.16 21.53
CA ASN A 110 -13.51 -26.06 20.74
C ASN A 110 -12.32 -26.58 21.55
N GLN A 111 -11.70 -25.72 22.36
CA GLN A 111 -10.65 -26.16 23.28
C GLN A 111 -11.19 -27.21 24.26
N LEU A 112 -12.33 -26.95 24.91
CA LEU A 112 -12.99 -27.92 25.78
C LEU A 112 -13.31 -29.22 25.02
N SER A 113 -13.85 -29.15 23.80
CA SER A 113 -14.11 -30.33 22.97
C SER A 113 -12.84 -31.15 22.70
N ASN A 114 -11.71 -30.51 22.46
CA ASN A 114 -10.44 -31.21 22.27
C ASN A 114 -9.97 -31.89 23.57
N ASP A 115 -10.07 -31.19 24.70
CA ASP A 115 -9.69 -31.72 26.01
C ASP A 115 -10.58 -32.91 26.43
N LEU A 116 -11.88 -32.84 26.13
CA LEU A 116 -12.84 -33.95 26.36
C LEU A 116 -12.62 -35.13 25.41
N GLY A 117 -11.89 -34.94 24.30
CA GLY A 117 -11.57 -36.00 23.34
C GLY A 117 -10.76 -37.17 23.92
N ILE A 118 -10.17 -36.99 25.11
CA ILE A 118 -9.45 -38.04 25.84
C ILE A 118 -10.40 -39.12 26.39
N PHE A 119 -11.67 -38.76 26.67
CA PHE A 119 -12.64 -39.69 27.23
C PHE A 119 -13.23 -40.61 26.15
N ASN A 120 -13.31 -41.91 26.45
CA ASN A 120 -14.06 -42.82 25.60
C ASN A 120 -15.57 -42.54 25.74
N MET A 121 -16.20 -42.14 24.64
CA MET A 121 -17.62 -41.78 24.55
C MET A 121 -18.34 -42.59 23.46
N GLY A 122 -17.81 -43.78 23.15
CA GLY A 122 -18.33 -44.67 22.12
C GLY A 122 -17.69 -44.46 20.75
N ASN A 123 -18.37 -44.91 19.71
CA ASN A 123 -17.75 -45.15 18.40
C ASN A 123 -17.74 -43.92 17.46
N ASP A 124 -18.49 -42.86 17.76
CA ASP A 124 -18.57 -41.67 16.88
C ASP A 124 -17.45 -40.68 17.17
N LYS A 125 -16.39 -40.74 16.36
CA LYS A 125 -15.23 -39.83 16.44
C LYS A 125 -15.60 -38.35 16.24
N ASN A 126 -16.75 -38.04 15.64
CA ASN A 126 -17.22 -36.69 15.37
C ASN A 126 -18.27 -36.20 16.37
N PHE A 127 -18.53 -36.95 17.45
CA PHE A 127 -19.59 -36.63 18.41
C PHE A 127 -19.47 -35.20 18.97
N LEU A 128 -18.31 -34.83 19.52
CA LEU A 128 -18.08 -33.50 20.11
C LEU A 128 -18.16 -32.36 19.08
N ILE A 129 -17.71 -32.62 17.85
CA ILE A 129 -17.79 -31.66 16.74
C ILE A 129 -19.26 -31.41 16.38
N LYS A 130 -20.09 -32.46 16.33
CA LYS A 130 -21.55 -32.33 16.10
C LYS A 130 -22.22 -31.55 17.22
N LEU A 131 -21.88 -31.82 18.49
CA LEU A 131 -22.43 -31.08 19.63
C LEU A 131 -22.10 -29.59 19.55
N THR A 132 -20.82 -29.27 19.32
CA THR A 132 -20.36 -27.88 19.18
C THR A 132 -21.05 -27.19 18.00
N THR A 133 -21.17 -27.87 16.86
CA THR A 133 -21.87 -27.33 15.69
C THR A 133 -23.34 -27.05 16.01
N ASN A 134 -24.03 -27.95 16.71
CA ASN A 134 -25.45 -27.82 17.02
C ASN A 134 -25.75 -26.61 17.91
N ILE A 135 -24.97 -26.39 18.98
CA ILE A 135 -25.21 -25.28 19.92
C ILE A 135 -24.90 -23.91 19.29
N PHE A 136 -24.00 -23.84 18.31
CA PHE A 136 -23.63 -22.59 17.65
C PHE A 136 -24.32 -22.37 16.29
N ASN A 137 -25.06 -23.35 15.76
CA ASN A 137 -25.59 -23.29 14.39
C ASN A 137 -26.44 -22.04 14.13
N LYS A 138 -27.29 -21.65 15.08
CA LYS A 138 -28.13 -20.45 15.03
C LYS A 138 -27.32 -19.15 14.93
N HIS A 139 -26.12 -19.13 15.51
CA HIS A 139 -25.25 -17.95 15.54
C HIS A 139 -24.30 -17.91 14.34
N ILE A 140 -23.91 -19.07 13.82
CA ILE A 140 -23.01 -19.20 12.67
C ILE A 140 -23.74 -18.97 11.35
N SER A 141 -25.04 -19.30 11.24
CA SER A 141 -25.79 -19.15 9.98
C SER A 141 -25.80 -17.71 9.46
N ASP A 142 -25.91 -16.73 10.35
CA ASP A 142 -26.00 -15.30 9.99
C ASP A 142 -24.69 -14.53 10.24
N TYR A 143 -23.65 -15.24 10.70
CA TYR A 143 -22.37 -14.66 11.11
C TYR A 143 -21.76 -13.76 10.02
N ILE A 144 -21.63 -14.28 8.80
CA ILE A 144 -20.89 -13.56 7.75
C ILE A 144 -21.61 -12.26 7.33
N THR A 145 -22.93 -12.27 7.27
CA THR A 145 -23.73 -11.07 6.96
C THR A 145 -23.52 -9.99 8.02
N MET A 146 -23.51 -10.38 9.29
CA MET A 146 -23.27 -9.48 10.41
C MET A 146 -21.83 -8.97 10.44
N GLU A 147 -20.85 -9.83 10.18
CA GLU A 147 -19.43 -9.49 10.08
C GLU A 147 -19.19 -8.43 9.01
N LEU A 148 -19.69 -8.67 7.79
CA LEU A 148 -19.52 -7.74 6.67
C LEU A 148 -20.21 -6.39 6.92
N LYS A 149 -21.38 -6.39 7.57
CA LYS A 149 -22.06 -5.16 7.98
C LYS A 149 -21.25 -4.38 9.01
N CYS A 150 -20.79 -5.06 10.06
CA CYS A 150 -19.99 -4.45 11.12
C CYS A 150 -18.68 -3.88 10.57
N LEU A 151 -17.98 -4.65 9.75
CA LEU A 151 -16.73 -4.24 9.12
C LEU A 151 -16.94 -3.01 8.23
N LYS A 152 -18.01 -2.99 7.42
CA LYS A 152 -18.35 -1.82 6.59
C LYS A 152 -18.59 -0.58 7.46
N GLU A 153 -19.42 -0.68 8.49
CA GLU A 153 -19.74 0.46 9.38
C GLU A 153 -18.48 1.00 10.07
N ARG A 154 -17.61 0.12 10.56
CA ARG A 154 -16.35 0.51 11.21
C ARG A 154 -15.37 1.17 10.23
N CYS A 155 -15.14 0.56 9.06
CA CYS A 155 -14.27 1.14 8.03
C CYS A 155 -14.78 2.52 7.60
N SER A 156 -16.08 2.65 7.31
CA SER A 156 -16.68 3.94 6.94
C SER A 156 -16.55 4.99 8.05
N ALA A 157 -16.78 4.61 9.32
CA ALA A 157 -16.61 5.54 10.44
C ALA A 157 -15.16 5.99 10.63
N ASN A 158 -14.19 5.08 10.48
CA ASN A 158 -12.76 5.40 10.57
C ASN A 158 -12.32 6.33 9.43
N LEU A 159 -12.76 6.06 8.20
CA LEU A 159 -12.52 6.93 7.04
C LEU A 159 -13.15 8.30 7.24
N GLN A 160 -14.42 8.36 7.65
CA GLN A 160 -15.12 9.62 7.89
C GLN A 160 -14.42 10.45 8.95
N LYS A 161 -14.09 9.86 10.10
CA LYS A 161 -13.36 10.53 11.19
C LYS A 161 -12.02 11.10 10.70
N TYR A 162 -11.31 10.35 9.86
CA TYR A 162 -10.05 10.80 9.28
C TYR A 162 -10.24 12.03 8.37
N TYR A 163 -11.15 11.97 7.39
CA TYR A 163 -11.36 13.09 6.47
C TYR A 163 -11.94 14.32 7.18
N GLU A 164 -12.82 14.13 8.18
CA GLU A 164 -13.29 15.22 9.04
C GLU A 164 -12.15 15.88 9.82
N SER A 165 -11.21 15.09 10.35
CA SER A 165 -10.02 15.63 11.05
C SER A 165 -9.11 16.46 10.14
N LYS A 166 -9.17 16.21 8.82
CA LYS A 166 -8.47 16.97 7.79
C LYS A 166 -9.31 18.12 7.21
N GLY A 167 -10.53 18.32 7.70
CA GLY A 167 -11.45 19.33 7.15
C GLY A 167 -11.86 19.06 5.70
N HIS A 168 -11.77 17.80 5.25
CA HIS A 168 -11.98 17.42 3.86
C HIS A 168 -13.29 16.66 3.67
N GLN A 169 -14.01 17.00 2.60
CA GLN A 169 -15.19 16.26 2.17
C GLN A 169 -14.86 15.55 0.87
N LYS A 170 -15.05 14.22 0.84
CA LYS A 170 -14.81 13.45 -0.38
C LYS A 170 -15.69 13.96 -1.51
N LYS A 171 -15.05 14.45 -2.56
CA LYS A 171 -15.69 14.81 -3.83
C LYS A 171 -15.68 13.62 -4.77
N GLN A 172 -16.71 13.48 -5.60
CA GLN A 172 -16.64 12.54 -6.72
C GLN A 172 -15.67 13.13 -7.75
N ILE A 173 -14.51 12.50 -7.88
CA ILE A 173 -13.49 12.95 -8.80
C ILE A 173 -13.90 12.47 -10.20
N GLN A 174 -14.07 13.39 -11.14
CA GLN A 174 -14.27 13.04 -12.54
C GLN A 174 -12.93 12.57 -13.13
N SER A 175 -12.56 11.32 -12.85
CA SER A 175 -11.41 10.68 -13.49
C SER A 175 -11.74 10.45 -14.97
N GLY A 176 -11.01 11.08 -15.89
CA GLY A 176 -11.25 10.88 -17.32
C GLY A 176 -10.42 11.80 -18.22
N GLY A 177 -10.09 11.28 -19.41
CA GLY A 177 -9.15 11.90 -20.34
C GLY A 177 -9.49 13.32 -20.81
N PHE A 178 -10.72 13.81 -20.63
CA PHE A 178 -11.07 15.18 -20.97
C PHE A 178 -10.50 16.22 -19.99
N GLN A 179 -10.47 15.92 -18.68
CA GLN A 179 -9.81 16.80 -17.70
C GLN A 179 -8.30 16.78 -17.87
N ASP A 180 -7.73 15.59 -18.08
CA ASP A 180 -6.32 15.44 -18.41
C ASP A 180 -5.95 16.20 -19.68
N LEU A 181 -6.74 16.07 -20.75
CA LEU A 181 -6.53 16.81 -22.00
C LEU A 181 -6.62 18.32 -21.79
N ARG A 182 -7.60 18.81 -21.01
CA ARG A 182 -7.75 20.24 -20.69
C ARG A 182 -6.51 20.77 -19.95
N ARG A 183 -5.98 19.99 -19.00
CA ARG A 183 -4.77 20.32 -18.24
C ARG A 183 -3.52 20.27 -19.12
N ASP A 184 -3.36 19.24 -19.94
CA ASP A 184 -2.22 19.08 -20.84
C ASP A 184 -2.22 20.20 -21.89
N LEU A 185 -3.39 20.60 -22.39
CA LEU A 185 -3.56 21.78 -23.22
C LEU A 185 -3.18 23.07 -22.48
N GLN A 186 -3.51 23.22 -21.20
CA GLN A 186 -3.06 24.38 -20.41
C GLN A 186 -1.52 24.39 -20.24
N ALA A 187 -0.89 23.24 -20.03
CA ALA A 187 0.57 23.15 -19.95
C ALA A 187 1.26 23.56 -21.28
N VAL A 188 0.65 23.25 -22.42
CA VAL A 188 1.19 23.57 -23.76
C VAL A 188 0.84 25.00 -24.20
N ILE A 189 -0.39 25.47 -23.94
CA ILE A 189 -0.95 26.72 -24.48
C ILE A 189 -0.86 27.86 -23.46
N GLY A 190 -0.89 27.58 -22.15
CA GLY A 190 -0.79 28.59 -21.08
C GLY A 190 0.50 29.42 -21.14
N THR A 191 1.57 28.84 -21.71
CA THR A 191 2.83 29.57 -21.98
C THR A 191 2.71 30.60 -23.10
N ARG A 192 1.64 30.56 -23.92
CA ARG A 192 1.41 31.44 -25.09
C ARG A 192 0.18 32.33 -24.98
N ALA A 193 -0.80 31.95 -24.16
CA ALA A 193 -2.01 32.72 -23.91
C ALA A 193 -2.35 32.65 -22.43
N ASN A 194 -2.66 33.80 -21.82
CA ASN A 194 -2.94 33.98 -20.40
C ASN A 194 -4.33 33.41 -20.01
N ILE A 195 -4.60 32.15 -20.37
CA ILE A 195 -5.89 31.49 -20.17
C ILE A 195 -5.76 30.59 -18.94
N ASN A 196 -6.37 31.01 -17.84
CA ASN A 196 -6.40 30.23 -16.60
C ASN A 196 -7.57 29.24 -16.67
N ILE A 197 -7.28 28.00 -17.09
CA ILE A 197 -8.29 27.02 -17.52
C ILE A 197 -8.71 26.10 -16.37
N ALA A 198 -7.96 25.98 -15.27
CA ALA A 198 -8.36 25.19 -14.10
C ALA A 198 -7.77 25.76 -12.80
N GLN A 199 -8.60 25.87 -11.75
CA GLN A 199 -8.11 26.11 -10.40
C GLN A 199 -7.51 24.80 -9.87
N ILE A 200 -6.19 24.73 -9.78
CA ILE A 200 -5.49 23.59 -9.18
C ILE A 200 -5.58 23.75 -7.66
N GLU A 201 -6.42 22.95 -7.00
CA GLU A 201 -6.48 22.87 -5.54
C GLU A 201 -5.35 21.96 -5.04
N ASN A 202 -4.34 22.54 -4.36
CA ASN A 202 -3.21 21.78 -3.83
C ASN A 202 -3.36 21.38 -2.34
N TYR A 203 -4.48 21.75 -1.71
CA TYR A 203 -4.80 21.46 -0.31
C TYR A 203 -3.66 21.74 0.69
N GLY A 204 -2.80 22.72 0.40
CA GLY A 204 -1.65 23.04 1.25
C GLY A 204 -0.59 21.94 1.36
N GLY A 205 -0.57 20.98 0.43
CA GLY A 205 0.36 19.84 0.46
C GLY A 205 -0.12 18.66 1.30
N GLU A 206 -1.36 18.66 1.79
CA GLU A 206 -1.95 17.51 2.47
C GLU A 206 -2.06 16.32 1.51
N THR A 207 -1.48 15.17 1.90
CA THR A 207 -1.42 13.98 1.05
C THR A 207 -2.72 13.19 1.06
N PHE A 208 -3.55 13.39 2.09
CA PHE A 208 -4.74 12.58 2.39
C PHE A 208 -4.45 11.08 2.54
N LEU A 209 -3.20 10.68 2.71
CA LEU A 209 -2.78 9.34 3.06
C LEU A 209 -2.34 9.26 4.53
N SER A 210 -2.80 8.21 5.20
CA SER A 210 -2.48 7.94 6.60
C SER A 210 -2.22 6.45 6.79
N GLU A 211 -0.99 6.13 7.20
CA GLU A 211 -0.58 4.78 7.58
C GLU A 211 -1.25 4.34 8.88
N GLU A 212 -1.52 5.26 9.81
CA GLU A 212 -2.26 4.96 11.04
C GLU A 212 -3.69 4.49 10.74
N LEU A 213 -4.40 5.19 9.84
CA LEU A 213 -5.72 4.76 9.40
C LEU A 213 -5.65 3.40 8.71
N ALA A 214 -4.64 3.18 7.86
CA ALA A 214 -4.43 1.90 7.21
C ALA A 214 -4.25 0.78 8.24
N ILE A 215 -3.41 0.97 9.26
CA ILE A 215 -3.19 0.01 10.35
C ILE A 215 -4.50 -0.30 11.08
N VAL A 216 -5.34 0.70 11.37
CA VAL A 216 -6.64 0.48 12.03
C VAL A 216 -7.57 -0.38 11.17
N ILE A 217 -7.68 -0.09 9.87
CA ILE A 217 -8.52 -0.87 8.94
C ILE A 217 -7.95 -2.30 8.77
N LEU A 218 -6.63 -2.43 8.69
CA LEU A 218 -5.94 -3.72 8.62
C LEU A 218 -6.15 -4.55 9.88
N GLN A 219 -6.13 -3.95 11.07
CA GLN A 219 -6.45 -4.63 12.32
C GLN A 219 -7.91 -5.10 12.37
N ASP A 220 -8.87 -4.25 11.97
CA ASP A 220 -10.29 -4.62 11.93
C ASP A 220 -10.55 -5.81 10.99
N THR A 221 -9.94 -5.76 9.80
CA THR A 221 -10.03 -6.84 8.81
C THR A 221 -9.25 -8.09 9.22
N LYS A 222 -8.11 -7.96 9.91
CA LYS A 222 -7.37 -9.08 10.49
C LYS A 222 -8.25 -9.88 11.45
N HIS A 223 -8.90 -9.20 12.39
CA HIS A 223 -9.80 -9.87 13.31
C HIS A 223 -10.98 -10.52 12.58
N ALA A 224 -11.47 -9.93 11.48
CA ALA A 224 -12.51 -10.53 10.66
C ALA A 224 -12.03 -11.82 9.95
N PHE A 225 -10.80 -11.85 9.44
CA PHE A 225 -10.20 -13.06 8.87
C PHE A 225 -9.98 -14.17 9.90
N GLU A 226 -9.51 -13.83 11.10
CA GLU A 226 -9.36 -14.78 12.22
C GLU A 226 -10.72 -15.37 12.63
N ARG A 227 -11.76 -14.53 12.74
CA ARG A 227 -13.12 -14.99 12.97
C ARG A 227 -13.63 -15.85 11.83
N CYS A 228 -13.33 -15.49 10.58
CA CYS A 228 -13.76 -16.24 9.39
C CYS A 228 -13.12 -17.63 9.34
N GLN A 229 -11.84 -17.75 9.70
CA GLN A 229 -11.14 -19.03 9.79
C GLN A 229 -11.84 -19.98 10.76
N LEU A 230 -12.27 -19.47 11.90
CA LEU A 230 -12.84 -20.28 12.97
C LEU A 230 -14.34 -20.53 12.82
N LEU A 231 -15.12 -19.49 12.52
CA LEU A 231 -16.59 -19.50 12.57
C LEU A 231 -17.22 -19.91 11.24
N SER A 232 -16.54 -19.72 10.10
CA SER A 232 -17.11 -20.13 8.82
C SER A 232 -17.07 -21.63 8.64
N LYS A 233 -18.14 -22.18 8.07
CA LYS A 233 -18.19 -23.59 7.64
C LYS A 233 -17.07 -23.87 6.62
N PRO A 234 -16.45 -25.06 6.62
CA PRO A 234 -15.31 -25.35 5.75
C PRO A 234 -15.56 -25.12 4.25
N ASN A 235 -16.78 -25.42 3.77
CA ASN A 235 -17.19 -25.26 2.38
C ASN A 235 -17.47 -23.79 1.98
N GLU A 236 -17.80 -22.93 2.94
CA GLU A 236 -18.13 -21.51 2.70
C GLU A 236 -16.96 -20.58 3.04
N ARG A 237 -15.97 -21.07 3.78
CA ARG A 237 -14.84 -20.30 4.33
C ARG A 237 -14.11 -19.47 3.28
N ALA A 238 -13.76 -20.06 2.14
CA ALA A 238 -13.06 -19.34 1.08
C ALA A 238 -13.92 -18.23 0.45
N ALA A 239 -15.23 -18.47 0.26
CA ALA A 239 -16.16 -17.47 -0.24
C ALA A 239 -16.35 -16.32 0.77
N ASN A 240 -16.43 -16.63 2.05
CA ASN A 240 -16.54 -15.65 3.13
C ASN A 240 -15.25 -14.80 3.26
N ALA A 241 -14.08 -15.44 3.19
CA ALA A 241 -12.79 -14.75 3.17
C ALA A 241 -12.68 -13.79 1.98
N THR A 242 -13.15 -14.22 0.80
CA THR A 242 -13.19 -13.35 -0.40
C THR A 242 -14.04 -12.10 -0.16
N GLN A 243 -15.20 -12.23 0.49
CA GLN A 243 -16.06 -11.08 0.80
C GLN A 243 -15.43 -10.11 1.81
N ILE A 244 -14.66 -10.61 2.78
CA ILE A 244 -13.91 -9.77 3.72
C ILE A 244 -12.77 -9.05 3.00
N LEU A 245 -12.06 -9.74 2.09
CA LEU A 245 -11.06 -9.12 1.22
C LEU A 245 -11.67 -8.01 0.36
N ASP A 246 -12.85 -8.24 -0.23
CA ASP A 246 -13.55 -7.21 -1.01
C ASP A 246 -13.80 -5.96 -0.16
N ARG A 247 -14.16 -6.12 1.13
CA ARG A 247 -14.32 -4.96 2.04
C ARG A 247 -13.01 -4.25 2.32
N LEU A 248 -11.92 -4.98 2.56
CA LEU A 248 -10.59 -4.40 2.73
C LEU A 248 -10.17 -3.59 1.49
N ILE A 249 -10.27 -4.18 0.30
CA ILE A 249 -9.90 -3.52 -0.96
C ILE A 249 -10.73 -2.26 -1.18
N ASN A 250 -12.06 -2.33 -1.02
CA ASN A 250 -12.92 -1.18 -1.21
C ASN A 250 -12.60 -0.05 -0.22
N SER A 251 -12.46 -0.34 1.07
CA SER A 251 -12.27 0.69 2.09
C SER A 251 -10.86 1.27 2.12
N LEU A 252 -9.82 0.44 1.95
CA LEU A 252 -8.43 0.88 2.08
C LEU A 252 -7.82 1.24 0.72
N LEU A 253 -7.91 0.36 -0.28
CA LEU A 253 -7.26 0.63 -1.56
C LEU A 253 -8.05 1.64 -2.39
N ILE A 254 -9.37 1.46 -2.53
CA ILE A 254 -10.18 2.33 -3.40
C ILE A 254 -10.55 3.64 -2.68
N GLU A 255 -11.20 3.53 -1.53
CA GLU A 255 -11.74 4.71 -0.84
C GLU A 255 -10.66 5.60 -0.19
N HIS A 256 -9.46 5.09 0.06
CA HIS A 256 -8.39 5.85 0.73
C HIS A 256 -7.19 6.06 -0.17
N VAL A 257 -6.51 4.99 -0.61
CA VAL A 257 -5.29 5.10 -1.40
C VAL A 257 -5.56 5.69 -2.78
N ASP A 258 -6.44 5.08 -3.56
CA ASP A 258 -6.74 5.50 -4.92
C ASP A 258 -7.31 6.92 -4.96
N TYR A 259 -8.22 7.22 -4.03
CA TYR A 259 -8.77 8.56 -3.85
C TYR A 259 -7.69 9.63 -3.61
N ALA A 260 -6.75 9.36 -2.69
CA ALA A 260 -5.68 10.30 -2.37
C ALA A 260 -4.66 10.45 -3.52
N VAL A 261 -4.33 9.34 -4.21
CA VAL A 261 -3.46 9.37 -5.39
C VAL A 261 -4.09 10.20 -6.52
N GLU A 262 -5.39 10.04 -6.76
CA GLU A 262 -6.12 10.82 -7.76
C GLU A 262 -6.14 12.31 -7.42
N LEU A 263 -6.42 12.68 -6.15
CA LEU A 263 -6.32 14.07 -5.71
C LEU A 263 -4.90 14.62 -5.87
N GLY A 264 -3.90 13.85 -5.46
CA GLY A 264 -2.49 14.20 -5.60
C GLY A 264 -2.10 14.46 -7.04
N LEU A 265 -2.59 13.62 -7.96
CA LEU A 265 -2.34 13.75 -9.39
C LEU A 265 -2.89 15.08 -9.92
N GLN A 266 -4.08 15.47 -9.48
CA GLN A 266 -4.70 16.75 -9.85
C GLN A 266 -3.98 17.96 -9.23
N ALA A 267 -3.42 17.80 -8.04
CA ALA A 267 -2.69 18.84 -7.31
C ALA A 267 -1.28 19.15 -7.87
N ILE A 268 -0.73 18.31 -8.75
CA ILE A 268 0.59 18.57 -9.35
C ILE A 268 0.55 19.92 -10.11
N PRO A 269 1.48 20.86 -9.84
CA PRO A 269 1.43 22.20 -10.43
C PRO A 269 1.63 22.19 -11.95
N VAL A 270 0.93 23.10 -12.62
CA VAL A 270 1.23 23.50 -14.00
C VAL A 270 2.11 24.75 -13.94
N VAL A 271 3.26 24.70 -14.62
CA VAL A 271 4.25 25.78 -14.56
C VAL A 271 3.82 26.90 -15.52
N GLU A 272 3.43 28.05 -14.96
CA GLU A 272 2.99 29.23 -15.72
C GLU A 272 4.04 30.36 -15.78
N GLY A 273 5.11 30.29 -14.97
CA GLY A 273 6.14 31.33 -14.93
C GLY A 273 7.42 30.93 -14.18
N THR A 274 8.35 31.87 -14.06
CA THR A 274 9.73 31.62 -13.58
C THR A 274 9.98 31.99 -12.12
N LYS A 275 9.14 32.85 -11.53
CA LYS A 275 9.39 33.48 -10.21
C LYS A 275 9.52 32.49 -9.07
N ASN A 276 8.69 31.45 -9.05
CA ASN A 276 8.68 30.45 -7.99
C ASN A 276 8.86 29.06 -8.61
N PRO A 277 9.83 28.25 -8.13
CA PRO A 277 9.93 26.86 -8.53
C PRO A 277 8.68 26.08 -8.07
N PRO A 278 8.23 25.06 -8.82
CA PRO A 278 7.10 24.25 -8.41
C PRO A 278 7.43 23.43 -7.17
N VAL A 279 6.49 23.33 -6.23
CA VAL A 279 6.59 22.44 -5.07
C VAL A 279 5.84 21.15 -5.37
N VAL A 280 6.48 20.00 -5.19
CA VAL A 280 6.02 18.71 -5.71
C VAL A 280 5.71 17.72 -4.59
N TYR A 281 4.54 17.84 -3.96
CA TYR A 281 4.13 16.95 -2.87
C TYR A 281 3.84 15.49 -3.29
N PHE A 282 3.69 15.25 -4.59
CA PHE A 282 3.27 13.94 -5.11
C PHE A 282 4.27 12.82 -4.80
N PHE A 283 5.57 13.11 -4.68
CA PHE A 283 6.56 12.12 -4.26
C PHE A 283 6.25 11.54 -2.87
N THR A 284 5.79 12.37 -1.94
CA THR A 284 5.37 11.92 -0.60
C THR A 284 4.10 11.06 -0.68
N ILE A 285 3.18 11.37 -1.59
CA ILE A 285 1.98 10.55 -1.82
C ILE A 285 2.38 9.16 -2.33
N VAL A 286 3.32 9.07 -3.27
CA VAL A 286 3.85 7.78 -3.77
C VAL A 286 4.49 6.98 -2.64
N TYR A 287 5.31 7.62 -1.80
CA TYR A 287 5.92 6.98 -0.64
C TYR A 287 4.88 6.33 0.29
N GLN A 288 3.89 7.10 0.73
CA GLN A 288 2.86 6.61 1.65
C GLN A 288 1.95 5.54 1.02
N ALA A 289 1.63 5.68 -0.28
CA ALA A 289 0.84 4.69 -1.01
C ALA A 289 1.56 3.34 -1.10
N ASN A 290 2.88 3.35 -1.34
CA ASN A 290 3.70 2.14 -1.36
C ASN A 290 3.75 1.47 0.02
N ASN A 291 3.94 2.23 1.10
CA ASN A 291 3.94 1.70 2.47
C ASN A 291 2.62 0.98 2.79
N ILE A 292 1.48 1.63 2.50
CA ILE A 292 0.15 1.03 2.73
C ILE A 292 -0.04 -0.22 1.87
N THR A 293 0.39 -0.18 0.60
CA THR A 293 0.32 -1.34 -0.31
C THR A 293 1.13 -2.52 0.22
N HIS A 294 2.32 -2.29 0.77
CA HIS A 294 3.12 -3.34 1.41
C HIS A 294 2.43 -3.96 2.62
N LEU A 295 1.76 -3.15 3.45
CA LEU A 295 0.99 -3.66 4.60
C LEU A 295 -0.18 -4.53 4.13
N VAL A 296 -0.88 -4.11 3.07
CA VAL A 296 -1.97 -4.91 2.47
C VAL A 296 -1.45 -6.21 1.88
N GLU A 297 -0.32 -6.18 1.17
CA GLU A 297 0.30 -7.37 0.59
C GLU A 297 0.68 -8.39 1.68
N LYS A 298 1.29 -7.91 2.76
CA LYS A 298 1.63 -8.75 3.90
C LYS A 298 0.40 -9.41 4.51
N GLN A 299 -0.66 -8.63 4.77
CA GLN A 299 -1.91 -9.19 5.32
C GLN A 299 -2.59 -10.17 4.36
N PHE A 300 -2.52 -9.91 3.05
CA PHE A 300 -3.02 -10.83 2.04
C PHE A 300 -2.31 -12.19 2.11
N MET A 301 -0.97 -12.17 2.16
CA MET A 301 -0.17 -13.39 2.24
C MET A 301 -0.37 -14.12 3.57
N ASP A 302 -0.41 -13.39 4.69
CA ASP A 302 -0.47 -13.99 6.03
C ASP A 302 -1.88 -14.53 6.38
N LEU A 303 -2.94 -13.86 5.94
CA LEU A 303 -4.31 -14.15 6.40
C LEU A 303 -5.26 -14.62 5.29
N VAL A 304 -5.10 -14.14 4.06
CA VAL A 304 -6.04 -14.47 2.97
C VAL A 304 -5.62 -15.74 2.27
N VAL A 305 -4.35 -15.84 1.85
CA VAL A 305 -3.83 -17.01 1.10
C VAL A 305 -4.13 -18.33 1.84
N PRO A 306 -3.89 -18.48 3.15
CA PRO A 306 -4.21 -19.73 3.86
C PRO A 306 -5.70 -20.11 3.85
N LEU A 307 -6.60 -19.14 3.63
CA LEU A 307 -8.05 -19.37 3.55
C LEU A 307 -8.51 -19.82 2.17
N VAL A 308 -7.71 -19.55 1.12
CA VAL A 308 -8.15 -19.71 -0.27
C VAL A 308 -7.23 -20.54 -1.17
N GLU A 309 -5.98 -20.81 -0.79
CA GLU A 309 -4.93 -21.42 -1.65
C GLU A 309 -5.35 -22.71 -2.37
N ASN A 310 -6.16 -23.55 -1.73
CA ASN A 310 -6.63 -24.83 -2.27
C ASN A 310 -8.08 -24.76 -2.77
N THR A 311 -8.51 -23.60 -3.22
CA THR A 311 -9.91 -23.36 -3.64
C THR A 311 -9.99 -22.61 -4.97
N GLN A 312 -11.15 -22.70 -5.63
CA GLN A 312 -11.43 -21.94 -6.86
C GLN A 312 -11.39 -20.41 -6.65
N LYS A 313 -11.37 -19.93 -5.40
CA LYS A 313 -11.34 -18.50 -5.06
C LYS A 313 -9.94 -17.88 -5.04
N TYR A 314 -8.88 -18.69 -5.05
CA TYR A 314 -7.50 -18.19 -5.01
C TYR A 314 -7.21 -17.19 -6.13
N ASN A 315 -7.49 -17.59 -7.39
CA ASN A 315 -7.26 -16.74 -8.55
C ASN A 315 -8.15 -15.48 -8.56
N ASP A 316 -9.40 -15.59 -8.12
CA ASP A 316 -10.31 -14.44 -8.00
C ASP A 316 -9.76 -13.39 -7.02
N CYS A 317 -9.30 -13.83 -5.85
CA CYS A 317 -8.69 -12.95 -4.85
C CYS A 317 -7.43 -12.25 -5.36
N LEU A 318 -6.56 -12.99 -6.07
CA LEU A 318 -5.35 -12.43 -6.69
C LEU A 318 -5.70 -11.39 -7.76
N GLN A 319 -6.65 -11.70 -8.65
CA GLN A 319 -7.03 -10.80 -9.74
C GLN A 319 -7.67 -9.51 -9.22
N LYS A 320 -8.56 -9.60 -8.22
CA LYS A 320 -9.18 -8.42 -7.62
C LYS A 320 -8.17 -7.47 -6.99
N LYS A 321 -7.23 -8.01 -6.21
CA LYS A 321 -6.12 -7.23 -5.63
C LYS A 321 -5.28 -6.60 -6.74
N LYS A 322 -4.85 -7.42 -7.71
CA LYS A 322 -4.00 -7.00 -8.81
C LYS A 322 -4.63 -5.88 -9.64
N PHE A 323 -5.91 -6.01 -9.98
CA PHE A 323 -6.63 -5.02 -10.78
C PHE A 323 -6.58 -3.62 -10.15
N VAL A 324 -6.83 -3.51 -8.84
CA VAL A 324 -6.81 -2.22 -8.15
C VAL A 324 -5.38 -1.67 -8.02
N LEU A 325 -4.40 -2.54 -7.72
CA LEU A 325 -3.01 -2.12 -7.60
C LEU A 325 -2.42 -1.66 -8.93
N GLU A 326 -2.70 -2.35 -10.03
CA GLU A 326 -2.28 -1.92 -11.38
C GLU A 326 -2.90 -0.59 -11.79
N ASP A 327 -4.16 -0.33 -11.37
CA ASP A 327 -4.82 0.95 -11.61
C ASP A 327 -4.15 2.10 -10.86
N THR A 328 -3.88 1.91 -9.56
CA THR A 328 -3.16 2.87 -8.72
C THR A 328 -1.73 3.09 -9.22
N GLU A 329 -1.02 2.04 -9.62
CA GLU A 329 0.34 2.12 -10.18
C GLU A 329 0.37 2.94 -11.47
N ARG A 330 -0.63 2.77 -12.35
CA ARG A 330 -0.75 3.58 -13.57
C ARG A 330 -0.91 5.07 -13.26
N LYS A 331 -1.72 5.43 -12.25
CA LYS A 331 -1.89 6.82 -11.79
C LYS A 331 -0.61 7.37 -11.18
N ILE A 332 0.10 6.59 -10.38
CA ILE A 332 1.41 6.93 -9.82
C ILE A 332 2.42 7.22 -10.94
N ASN A 333 2.54 6.34 -11.93
CA ASN A 333 3.45 6.52 -13.06
C ASN A 333 3.13 7.79 -13.86
N THR A 334 1.84 8.06 -14.08
CA THR A 334 1.38 9.31 -14.73
C THR A 334 1.75 10.54 -13.90
N GLY A 335 1.57 10.47 -12.57
CA GLY A 335 1.92 11.57 -11.68
C GLY A 335 3.42 11.82 -11.60
N LEU A 336 4.24 10.78 -11.55
CA LEU A 336 5.70 10.90 -11.61
C LEU A 336 6.15 11.58 -12.90
N ASP A 337 5.61 11.18 -14.05
CA ASP A 337 5.90 11.83 -15.33
C ASP A 337 5.53 13.33 -15.33
N ARG A 338 4.34 13.66 -14.82
CA ARG A 338 3.88 15.05 -14.67
C ARG A 338 4.78 15.87 -13.74
N CYS A 339 5.25 15.28 -12.65
CA CYS A 339 6.18 15.90 -11.72
C CYS A 339 7.51 16.23 -12.40
N LEU A 340 8.08 15.26 -13.11
CA LEU A 340 9.32 15.46 -13.87
C LEU A 340 9.14 16.54 -14.94
N ASN A 341 8.02 16.52 -15.67
CA ASN A 341 7.70 17.55 -16.66
C ASN A 341 7.58 18.95 -16.05
N ALA A 342 6.96 19.09 -14.86
CA ALA A 342 6.88 20.38 -14.16
C ALA A 342 8.27 20.88 -13.76
N VAL A 343 9.11 20.03 -13.15
CA VAL A 343 10.50 20.35 -12.81
C VAL A 343 11.27 20.84 -14.04
N THR A 344 11.22 20.09 -15.14
CA THR A 344 11.99 20.40 -16.35
C THR A 344 11.46 21.62 -17.11
N THR A 345 10.14 21.83 -17.10
CA THR A 345 9.51 23.01 -17.70
C THR A 345 9.92 24.28 -16.96
N TRP A 346 9.95 24.24 -15.62
CA TRP A 346 10.42 25.38 -14.85
C TRP A 346 11.89 25.68 -15.12
N VAL A 347 12.77 24.66 -15.13
CA VAL A 347 14.20 24.86 -15.47
C VAL A 347 14.35 25.52 -16.83
N LYS A 348 13.62 25.04 -17.85
CA LYS A 348 13.64 25.61 -19.19
C LYS A 348 13.22 27.09 -19.20
N LEU A 349 12.08 27.43 -18.58
CA LEU A 349 11.59 28.81 -18.55
C LEU A 349 12.51 29.72 -17.74
N TYR A 350 13.03 29.24 -16.60
CA TYR A 350 13.94 29.99 -15.76
C TYR A 350 15.22 30.34 -16.51
N LEU A 351 15.85 29.36 -17.17
CA LEU A 351 17.02 29.61 -18.02
C LEU A 351 16.73 30.61 -19.14
N GLN A 352 15.57 30.52 -19.79
CA GLN A 352 15.17 31.47 -20.84
C GLN A 352 14.97 32.90 -20.35
N SER A 353 14.56 33.08 -19.09
CA SER A 353 14.30 34.39 -18.47
C SER A 353 15.54 35.01 -17.87
N GLU A 354 16.31 34.21 -17.12
CA GLU A 354 17.36 34.70 -16.23
C GLU A 354 18.76 34.64 -16.84
N GLN A 355 19.02 33.72 -17.79
CA GLN A 355 20.32 33.64 -18.48
C GLN A 355 20.35 34.60 -19.66
N LYS A 356 21.22 35.61 -19.60
CA LYS A 356 21.32 36.69 -20.58
C LYS A 356 22.33 36.35 -21.66
N LYS A 357 22.14 36.94 -22.84
CA LYS A 357 23.12 36.81 -23.95
C LYS A 357 24.51 37.34 -23.59
N SER A 358 24.58 38.33 -22.70
CA SER A 358 25.84 38.87 -22.19
C SER A 358 26.64 37.86 -21.38
N ASP A 359 26.00 36.83 -20.80
CA ASP A 359 26.69 35.81 -19.99
C ASP A 359 27.59 34.93 -20.86
N PHE A 360 27.19 34.71 -22.12
CA PHE A 360 27.94 33.92 -23.10
C PHE A 360 28.59 34.74 -24.22
N LYS A 361 28.32 36.05 -24.28
CA LYS A 361 28.97 36.99 -25.18
C LYS A 361 29.14 38.34 -24.50
N PRO A 362 30.04 38.47 -23.50
CA PRO A 362 30.35 39.74 -22.89
C PRO A 362 31.01 40.68 -23.92
N ASP A 363 30.64 41.96 -23.87
CA ASP A 363 31.22 43.01 -24.73
C ASP A 363 32.49 43.64 -24.13
N THR A 364 32.77 43.35 -22.86
CA THR A 364 33.91 43.88 -22.09
C THR A 364 34.87 42.78 -21.67
N ASP A 365 36.16 43.13 -21.58
CA ASP A 365 37.20 42.21 -21.11
C ASP A 365 37.20 41.99 -19.58
N ASP A 366 36.45 42.80 -18.82
CA ASP A 366 36.16 42.56 -17.40
C ASP A 366 35.01 41.54 -17.28
N PHE A 367 35.34 40.26 -17.16
CA PHE A 367 34.37 39.17 -16.94
C PHE A 367 34.90 38.14 -15.94
N ASP A 368 34.02 37.67 -15.05
CA ASP A 368 34.34 36.61 -14.09
C ASP A 368 34.15 35.24 -14.74
N THR A 369 35.20 34.41 -14.71
CA THR A 369 35.15 33.03 -15.22
C THR A 369 34.60 32.08 -14.16
N VAL A 370 33.32 32.25 -13.84
CA VAL A 370 32.59 31.43 -12.85
C VAL A 370 31.26 30.96 -13.42
N ALA A 371 30.70 29.90 -12.83
CA ALA A 371 29.35 29.45 -13.20
C ALA A 371 28.33 30.58 -13.00
N SER A 372 27.45 30.72 -13.99
CA SER A 372 26.43 31.74 -14.10
C SER A 372 25.46 31.71 -12.92
N PRO A 373 24.89 32.86 -12.54
CA PRO A 373 23.85 32.90 -11.53
C PRO A 373 22.65 32.02 -11.88
N ALA A 374 22.27 31.91 -13.16
CA ALA A 374 21.14 31.08 -13.57
C ALA A 374 21.44 29.58 -13.37
N CYS A 375 22.65 29.13 -13.71
CA CYS A 375 23.10 27.74 -13.45
C CYS A 375 23.01 27.40 -11.96
N LYS A 376 23.56 28.27 -11.09
CA LYS A 376 23.54 28.05 -9.63
C LYS A 376 22.11 27.94 -9.08
N SER A 377 21.19 28.79 -9.53
CA SER A 377 19.79 28.73 -9.11
C SER A 377 19.08 27.45 -9.57
N VAL A 378 19.31 27.02 -10.82
CA VAL A 378 18.78 25.75 -11.34
C VAL A 378 19.29 24.58 -10.51
N LEU A 379 20.59 24.53 -10.23
CA LEU A 379 21.21 23.43 -9.50
C LEU A 379 20.79 23.36 -8.04
N ASN A 380 20.59 24.52 -7.39
CA ASN A 380 20.04 24.55 -6.04
C ASN A 380 18.65 23.90 -5.98
N TYR A 381 17.78 24.23 -6.95
CA TYR A 381 16.44 23.63 -7.04
C TYR A 381 16.49 22.13 -7.39
N VAL A 382 17.24 21.76 -8.43
CA VAL A 382 17.36 20.36 -8.89
C VAL A 382 17.96 19.48 -7.80
N SER A 383 18.97 19.96 -7.05
CA SER A 383 19.55 19.21 -5.93
C SER A 383 18.51 18.94 -4.82
N GLY A 384 17.61 19.89 -4.57
CA GLY A 384 16.46 19.69 -3.68
C GLY A 384 15.53 18.57 -4.15
N MET A 385 15.20 18.55 -5.46
CA MET A 385 14.37 17.50 -6.06
C MET A 385 15.04 16.13 -6.02
N ILE A 386 16.35 16.04 -6.29
CA ILE A 386 17.10 14.79 -6.17
C ILE A 386 17.03 14.27 -4.74
N LYS A 387 17.22 15.15 -3.75
CA LYS A 387 17.13 14.76 -2.34
C LYS A 387 15.73 14.23 -2.01
N GLU A 388 14.69 14.92 -2.44
CA GLU A 388 13.31 14.49 -2.23
C GLU A 388 13.06 13.11 -2.83
N ILE A 389 13.39 12.91 -4.11
CA ILE A 389 13.25 11.63 -4.82
C ILE A 389 13.98 10.50 -4.07
N ASN A 390 15.22 10.73 -3.62
CA ASN A 390 15.99 9.74 -2.87
C ASN A 390 15.38 9.38 -1.50
N THR A 391 14.61 10.30 -0.90
CA THR A 391 14.00 10.08 0.42
C THR A 391 12.60 9.46 0.35
N THR A 392 11.92 9.58 -0.80
CA THR A 392 10.51 9.18 -0.95
C THR A 392 10.30 7.96 -1.84
N LEU A 393 11.27 7.62 -2.69
CA LEU A 393 11.19 6.43 -3.54
C LEU A 393 12.24 5.42 -3.08
N ASP A 394 12.02 4.14 -3.41
CA ASP A 394 12.90 3.04 -3.01
C ASP A 394 13.45 2.24 -4.19
N GLY A 395 14.62 1.66 -4.00
CA GLY A 395 15.23 0.67 -4.90
C GLY A 395 15.36 1.15 -6.35
N ASN A 396 14.93 0.31 -7.29
CA ASN A 396 15.05 0.59 -8.73
C ASN A 396 14.20 1.78 -9.19
N ASN A 397 13.15 2.14 -8.44
CA ASN A 397 12.29 3.28 -8.79
C ASN A 397 13.05 4.61 -8.66
N VAL A 398 13.92 4.75 -7.64
CA VAL A 398 14.81 5.92 -7.50
C VAL A 398 15.68 6.06 -8.73
N SER A 399 16.38 4.98 -9.10
CA SER A 399 17.28 4.96 -10.25
C SER A 399 16.57 5.33 -11.55
N ALA A 400 15.40 4.75 -11.80
CA ALA A 400 14.62 5.02 -13.00
C ALA A 400 14.14 6.48 -13.09
N VAL A 401 13.60 7.02 -11.99
CA VAL A 401 13.08 8.41 -11.95
C VAL A 401 14.22 9.43 -12.04
N LEU A 402 15.34 9.20 -11.34
CA LEU A 402 16.51 10.08 -11.43
C LEU A 402 17.12 10.06 -12.84
N GLN A 403 17.21 8.89 -13.47
CA GLN A 403 17.72 8.78 -14.84
C GLN A 403 16.84 9.53 -15.82
N GLU A 404 15.52 9.39 -15.75
CA GLU A 404 14.60 10.13 -16.61
C GLU A 404 14.68 11.65 -16.37
N LEU A 405 14.78 12.10 -15.11
CA LEU A 405 15.02 13.51 -14.78
C LEU A 405 16.31 14.02 -15.42
N GLY A 406 17.40 13.25 -15.31
CA GLY A 406 18.70 13.60 -15.89
C GLY A 406 18.69 13.68 -17.41
N LEU A 407 18.00 12.77 -18.09
CA LEU A 407 17.82 12.79 -19.54
C LEU A 407 17.07 14.06 -20.00
N ARG A 408 15.98 14.41 -19.30
CA ARG A 408 15.22 15.63 -19.61
C ARG A 408 16.01 16.89 -19.31
N LEU A 409 16.75 16.92 -18.20
CA LEU A 409 17.60 18.05 -17.84
C LEU A 409 18.72 18.26 -18.85
N HIS A 410 19.41 17.19 -19.27
CA HIS A 410 20.41 17.26 -20.34
C HIS A 410 19.81 17.88 -21.61
N ARG A 411 18.63 17.41 -22.04
CA ARG A 411 17.95 17.97 -23.21
C ARG A 411 17.64 19.47 -23.06
N VAL A 412 17.14 19.88 -21.89
CA VAL A 412 16.84 21.31 -21.62
C VAL A 412 18.11 22.16 -21.69
N VAL A 413 19.21 21.70 -21.08
CA VAL A 413 20.50 22.42 -21.11
C VAL A 413 21.04 22.48 -22.53
N TYR A 414 21.08 21.34 -23.25
CA TYR A 414 21.51 21.26 -24.64
C TYR A 414 20.72 22.24 -25.54
N ASP A 415 19.39 22.16 -25.53
CA ASP A 415 18.52 23.02 -26.35
C ASP A 415 18.69 24.51 -25.98
N HIS A 416 18.91 24.82 -24.70
CA HIS A 416 19.15 26.19 -24.24
C HIS A 416 20.48 26.73 -24.78
N MET A 417 21.56 25.94 -24.73
CA MET A 417 22.88 26.35 -25.20
C MET A 417 22.90 26.69 -26.70
N LEU A 418 22.12 25.96 -27.51
CA LEU A 418 21.99 26.23 -28.95
C LEU A 418 21.36 27.60 -29.28
N GLN A 419 20.76 28.28 -28.31
CA GLN A 419 20.10 29.59 -28.50
C GLN A 419 21.06 30.78 -28.39
N PHE A 420 22.32 30.55 -28.03
CA PHE A 420 23.31 31.60 -27.77
C PHE A 420 24.42 31.63 -28.81
N GLN A 421 25.12 32.77 -28.85
CA GLN A 421 26.42 32.88 -29.49
C GLN A 421 27.50 33.01 -28.43
N TYR A 422 28.68 32.46 -28.69
CA TYR A 422 29.77 32.37 -27.73
C TYR A 422 31.02 33.07 -28.25
N ASN A 423 31.56 34.00 -27.46
CA ASN A 423 32.96 34.43 -27.62
C ASN A 423 33.85 33.61 -26.67
N THR A 424 35.17 33.84 -26.70
CA THR A 424 36.13 33.08 -25.88
C THR A 424 35.79 33.16 -24.38
N ALA A 425 35.46 34.35 -23.88
CA ALA A 425 35.09 34.58 -22.49
C ALA A 425 33.84 33.78 -22.07
N GLY A 426 32.76 33.92 -22.85
CA GLY A 426 31.51 33.22 -22.58
C GLY A 426 31.56 31.71 -22.80
N ALA A 427 32.45 31.23 -23.68
CA ALA A 427 32.73 29.80 -23.80
C ALA A 427 33.34 29.23 -22.51
N MET A 428 34.20 29.99 -21.80
CA MET A 428 34.72 29.56 -20.50
C MET A 428 33.61 29.51 -19.43
N VAL A 429 32.70 30.49 -19.41
CA VAL A 429 31.52 30.48 -18.52
C VAL A 429 30.63 29.26 -18.79
N ALA A 430 30.38 28.95 -20.06
CA ALA A 430 29.60 27.78 -20.45
C ALA A 430 30.23 26.45 -19.99
N ILE A 431 31.57 26.36 -20.03
CA ILE A 431 32.32 25.21 -19.49
C ILE A 431 32.18 25.14 -17.95
N CYS A 432 32.24 26.28 -17.24
CA CYS A 432 31.98 26.31 -15.81
C CYS A 432 30.56 25.83 -15.47
N ASP A 433 29.54 26.30 -16.19
CA ASP A 433 28.15 25.86 -16.02
C ASP A 433 28.01 24.34 -16.24
N LEU A 434 28.60 23.81 -17.32
CA LEU A 434 28.53 22.37 -17.62
C LEU A 434 29.24 21.50 -16.58
N ASN A 435 30.34 21.97 -16.00
CA ASN A 435 31.00 21.24 -14.93
C ASN A 435 30.11 21.11 -13.69
N GLU A 436 29.37 22.17 -13.35
CA GLU A 436 28.41 22.15 -12.25
C GLU A 436 27.20 21.24 -12.57
N TYR A 437 26.64 21.32 -13.79
CA TYR A 437 25.58 20.41 -14.24
C TYR A 437 26.01 18.94 -14.20
N ARG A 438 27.20 18.64 -14.73
CA ARG A 438 27.79 17.30 -14.74
C ARG A 438 27.99 16.77 -13.32
N SER A 439 28.51 17.60 -12.42
CA SER A 439 28.71 17.24 -11.01
C SER A 439 27.38 16.85 -10.35
N CYS A 440 26.34 17.65 -10.52
CA CYS A 440 25.01 17.40 -9.96
C CYS A 440 24.35 16.14 -10.55
N CYS A 441 24.46 15.94 -11.87
CA CYS A 441 23.79 14.85 -12.58
C CYS A 441 24.49 13.49 -12.49
N LYS A 442 25.70 13.41 -11.91
CA LYS A 442 26.47 12.17 -11.81
C LYS A 442 25.72 11.03 -11.12
N GLN A 443 24.86 11.36 -10.16
CA GLN A 443 24.03 10.39 -9.42
C GLN A 443 22.75 9.96 -10.18
N MET A 444 22.48 10.54 -11.36
CA MET A 444 21.31 10.24 -12.19
C MET A 444 21.57 9.12 -13.20
N GLY A 445 22.64 8.34 -13.01
CA GLY A 445 22.93 7.15 -13.81
C GLY A 445 23.98 7.35 -14.92
N PRO A 446 24.45 6.23 -15.49
CA PRO A 446 25.62 6.22 -16.36
C PRO A 446 25.36 6.91 -17.71
N LEU A 447 24.19 6.69 -18.32
CA LEU A 447 23.83 7.32 -19.59
C LEU A 447 23.76 8.85 -19.47
N VAL A 448 23.19 9.36 -18.37
CA VAL A 448 23.13 10.80 -18.11
C VAL A 448 24.54 11.37 -17.95
N THR A 449 25.41 10.66 -17.23
CA THR A 449 26.82 11.05 -17.08
C THR A 449 27.50 11.16 -18.45
N GLU A 450 27.40 10.12 -19.28
CA GLU A 450 27.98 10.08 -20.63
C GLU A 450 27.46 11.21 -21.54
N LEU A 451 26.16 11.53 -21.47
CA LEU A 451 25.58 12.64 -22.22
C LEU A 451 26.18 13.99 -21.80
N PHE A 452 26.33 14.24 -20.49
CA PHE A 452 26.97 15.47 -20.01
C PHE A 452 28.49 15.52 -20.29
N GLU A 453 29.20 14.39 -20.29
CA GLU A 453 30.60 14.34 -20.77
C GLU A 453 30.69 14.75 -22.24
N THR A 454 29.80 14.20 -23.06
CA THR A 454 29.73 14.48 -24.49
C THR A 454 29.41 15.96 -24.74
N LEU A 455 28.45 16.52 -24.00
CA LEU A 455 28.10 17.95 -24.07
C LEU A 455 29.24 18.86 -23.61
N HIS A 456 29.98 18.46 -22.58
CA HIS A 456 31.19 19.17 -22.15
C HIS A 456 32.27 19.15 -23.24
N ALA A 457 32.50 18.00 -23.89
CA ALA A 457 33.42 17.89 -25.02
C ALA A 457 32.98 18.79 -26.20
N LEU A 458 31.69 18.85 -26.52
CA LEU A 458 31.15 19.76 -27.54
C LEU A 458 31.43 21.23 -27.22
N CYS A 459 31.43 21.63 -25.95
CA CYS A 459 31.71 23.01 -25.56
C CYS A 459 33.16 23.42 -25.73
N ASN A 460 34.10 22.47 -25.74
CA ASN A 460 35.49 22.77 -26.08
C ASN A 460 35.61 23.32 -27.52
N LEU A 461 34.71 22.95 -28.44
CA LEU A 461 34.65 23.50 -29.80
C LEU A 461 34.34 25.00 -29.81
N LEU A 462 33.72 25.54 -28.76
CA LEU A 462 33.41 26.96 -28.63
C LEU A 462 34.64 27.78 -28.20
N LEU A 463 35.60 27.15 -27.51
CA LEU A 463 36.78 27.80 -26.94
C LEU A 463 38.01 27.72 -27.84
N VAL A 464 38.20 26.58 -28.52
CA VAL A 464 39.44 26.26 -29.23
C VAL A 464 39.69 27.21 -30.42
N LYS A 465 40.96 27.46 -30.76
CA LYS A 465 41.31 28.31 -31.90
C LYS A 465 40.86 27.68 -33.23
N PRO A 466 40.58 28.49 -34.28
CA PRO A 466 40.03 28.00 -35.54
C PRO A 466 40.90 26.93 -36.20
N GLU A 467 42.24 27.04 -36.07
CA GLU A 467 43.20 26.14 -36.69
C GLU A 467 43.12 24.72 -36.11
N ASN A 468 42.69 24.59 -34.85
CA ASN A 468 42.67 23.34 -34.11
C ASN A 468 41.28 22.65 -34.12
N LEU A 469 40.26 23.27 -34.73
CA LEU A 469 38.88 22.74 -34.71
C LEU A 469 38.76 21.36 -35.35
N GLN A 470 39.45 21.11 -36.47
CA GLN A 470 39.41 19.81 -37.15
C GLN A 470 40.04 18.70 -36.29
N GLN A 471 41.09 19.03 -35.53
CA GLN A 471 41.72 18.08 -34.63
C GLN A 471 40.77 17.70 -33.49
N VAL A 472 40.14 18.68 -32.85
CA VAL A 472 39.21 18.44 -31.72
C VAL A 472 37.97 17.68 -32.17
N CYS A 473 37.42 17.97 -33.36
CA CYS A 473 36.32 17.19 -33.95
C CYS A 473 36.70 15.71 -34.21
N SER A 474 37.99 15.40 -34.28
CA SER A 474 38.51 14.06 -34.55
C SER A 474 38.94 13.32 -33.28
N GLU A 475 38.73 13.90 -32.08
CA GLU A 475 39.00 13.25 -30.80
C GLU A 475 37.98 12.16 -30.49
N ASP A 476 38.40 11.12 -29.77
CA ASP A 476 37.57 9.93 -29.45
C ASP A 476 36.23 10.29 -28.79
N SER A 477 36.17 11.39 -28.03
CA SER A 477 34.95 11.87 -27.38
C SER A 477 33.90 12.47 -28.33
N LEU A 478 34.28 12.84 -29.56
CA LEU A 478 33.41 13.52 -30.53
C LEU A 478 33.31 12.80 -31.87
N VAL A 479 34.23 11.88 -32.17
CA VAL A 479 34.32 11.18 -33.47
C VAL A 479 33.06 10.36 -33.80
N ASN A 480 32.34 9.88 -32.79
CA ASN A 480 31.13 9.08 -32.96
C ASN A 480 29.86 9.92 -33.11
N LEU A 481 29.95 11.25 -33.03
CA LEU A 481 28.80 12.14 -33.22
C LEU A 481 28.55 12.45 -34.69
N ASP A 482 27.27 12.66 -35.03
CA ASP A 482 26.89 13.13 -36.34
C ASP A 482 27.55 14.48 -36.66
N LYS A 483 28.09 14.60 -37.88
CA LYS A 483 28.74 15.83 -38.36
C LYS A 483 27.82 17.06 -38.27
N SER A 484 26.51 16.86 -38.35
CA SER A 484 25.52 17.93 -38.19
C SER A 484 25.52 18.51 -36.77
N VAL A 485 25.70 17.69 -35.73
CA VAL A 485 25.77 18.13 -34.32
C VAL A 485 27.02 18.98 -34.10
N LEU A 486 28.17 18.49 -34.56
CA LEU A 486 29.44 19.22 -34.49
C LEU A 486 29.34 20.57 -35.23
N HIS A 487 28.76 20.55 -36.44
CA HIS A 487 28.58 21.75 -37.23
C HIS A 487 27.66 22.77 -36.54
N ASN A 488 26.54 22.32 -35.97
CA ASN A 488 25.61 23.19 -35.24
C ASN A 488 26.29 23.87 -34.05
N PHE A 489 27.15 23.17 -33.31
CA PHE A 489 27.92 23.78 -32.20
C PHE A 489 28.96 24.79 -32.70
N ILE A 490 29.70 24.47 -33.76
CA ILE A 490 30.69 25.40 -34.34
C ILE A 490 30.02 26.68 -34.85
N GLN A 491 28.79 26.60 -35.37
CA GLN A 491 28.02 27.77 -35.82
C GLN A 491 27.68 28.76 -34.69
N LEU A 492 27.71 28.31 -33.42
CA LEU A 492 27.42 29.17 -32.27
C LEU A 492 28.59 30.11 -31.92
N ARG A 493 29.79 29.88 -32.47
CA ARG A 493 30.93 30.75 -32.20
C ARG A 493 30.72 32.14 -32.81
N SER A 494 31.08 33.18 -32.07
CA SER A 494 30.95 34.57 -32.53
C SER A 494 31.82 34.88 -33.75
N ASP A 495 32.94 34.18 -33.92
CA ASP A 495 33.89 34.33 -35.03
C ASP A 495 33.53 33.48 -36.26
N PHE A 496 32.51 32.62 -36.20
CA PHE A 496 32.15 31.68 -37.27
C PHE A 496 31.90 32.36 -38.63
N LYS A 497 31.16 33.49 -38.64
CA LYS A 497 30.87 34.23 -39.89
C LYS A 497 32.13 34.80 -40.54
N VAL A 498 33.07 35.30 -39.73
CA VAL A 498 34.34 35.86 -40.19
C VAL A 498 35.23 34.76 -40.76
N GLN A 499 35.29 33.61 -40.09
CA GLN A 499 36.03 32.45 -40.58
C GLN A 499 35.47 31.92 -41.90
N LYS A 500 34.13 31.81 -42.02
CA LYS A 500 33.48 31.38 -43.27
C LYS A 500 33.86 32.30 -44.43
N GLN A 501 33.82 33.62 -44.24
CA GLN A 501 34.22 34.60 -45.26
C GLN A 501 35.71 34.49 -45.63
N ASN A 502 36.60 34.26 -44.66
CA ASN A 502 38.03 34.08 -44.91
C ASN A 502 38.36 32.80 -45.70
N ILE A 503 37.52 31.77 -45.62
CA ILE A 503 37.66 30.55 -46.44
C ILE A 503 37.21 30.82 -47.88
N PHE A 504 36.11 31.55 -48.10
CA PHE A 504 35.62 31.93 -49.44
C PHE A 504 36.50 32.98 -50.15
N LEU A 505 37.26 33.79 -49.41
CA LEU A 505 38.21 34.76 -49.98
C LEU A 505 39.58 34.13 -50.30
N ARG A 506 39.82 32.87 -49.90
CA ARG A 506 41.05 32.10 -50.15
C ARG A 506 40.87 30.95 -51.14
N SER A 507 39.65 30.74 -51.64
CA SER A 507 39.28 29.83 -52.73
C SER A 507 39.03 30.63 -54.00
#